data_AF-A0A1Y0CEW1-F1
#
_entry.id   AF-A0A1Y0CEW1-F1
#
_cell.length_a   1.000
_cell.length_b   1.000
_cell.length_c   1.000
_cell.angle_alpha   90.00
_cell.angle_beta   90.00
_cell.angle_gamma   90.00
#
_symmetry.space_group_name_H-M   'P 1'
#
loop_
_entity.id
_entity.type
_entity.pdbx_description
1 polymer ?
#
loop_
_entity_poly.entity_id
_entity_poly.type
_entity_poly.pdbx_seq_one_letter_code
_entity_poly.pdbx_strand_id
1 'polypeptide(L)'
;MGELGRLAHTEVRFYDELSAGVAGTPQCHGSGFDPLTGRFVLVLEDLAAGPCEFPDTLHPLDKDQAGLVVELLARLHATFWGRLPAWAYSASGDHTSLLTGPLLKLSSRKLAERADIDVACGRFIDEHYRAAARLLDRPPHTVTHGDAHPGNVYFRDGAAGLLDWQALRRGHPGRELAYTLITSMATGDRQAAEHDLLERYRHALAAEGGPDLDADELWQLLDAFGQFEREMFDSGIGRATVGLRGTEKLDAALRFIVSYQQSYSGVRLVDIEPEVVIAQLAHIIPVMRARLQRLLSGPNAAVKAATAIRVAVSHYIVRSDDGDQFLAQLRHAVGIKQPDGS
;
A
#
# COMPACT_ATOMS: atom_id res chain seq x y z
N MET A 1 -11.61 15.82 14.22
CA MET A 1 -10.89 14.54 14.02
C MET A 1 -9.60 14.46 14.85
N GLY A 2 -8.87 15.56 15.08
CA GLY A 2 -7.62 15.56 15.86
C GLY A 2 -7.69 14.98 17.27
N GLU A 3 -8.73 15.30 18.06
CA GLU A 3 -8.91 14.74 19.41
C GLU A 3 -9.28 13.24 19.42
N LEU A 4 -9.97 12.76 18.39
CA LEU A 4 -10.32 11.33 18.26
C LEU A 4 -9.11 10.47 17.85
N GLY A 5 -8.13 11.06 17.16
CA GLY A 5 -6.95 10.37 16.60
C GLY A 5 -5.68 10.43 17.46
N ARG A 6 -5.72 11.05 18.65
CA ARG A 6 -4.56 11.25 19.53
C ARG A 6 -3.35 11.96 18.87
N LEU A 7 -3.56 12.65 17.75
CA LEU A 7 -2.50 13.22 16.90
C LEU A 7 -1.58 14.16 17.68
N ALA A 8 -2.16 15.16 18.35
CA ALA A 8 -1.43 16.10 19.19
C ALA A 8 -0.65 15.43 20.34
N HIS A 9 -1.26 14.41 20.96
CA HIS A 9 -0.59 13.66 22.03
C HIS A 9 0.59 12.85 21.49
N THR A 10 0.43 12.23 20.32
CA THR A 10 1.50 11.48 19.64
C THR A 10 2.70 12.39 19.35
N GLU A 11 2.47 13.57 18.80
CA GLU A 11 3.56 14.52 18.49
C GLU A 11 4.26 15.03 19.76
N VAL A 12 3.50 15.37 20.81
CA VAL A 12 4.07 15.75 22.11
C VAL A 12 4.97 14.64 22.67
N ARG A 13 4.51 13.39 22.61
CA ARG A 13 5.30 12.25 23.09
C ARG A 13 6.51 11.97 22.23
N PHE A 14 6.43 12.20 20.93
CA PHE A 14 7.60 12.12 20.07
C PHE A 14 8.68 13.11 20.54
N TYR A 15 8.33 14.38 20.71
CA TYR A 15 9.30 15.39 21.13
C TYR A 15 9.81 15.16 22.56
N ASP A 16 8.97 14.69 23.47
CA ASP A 16 9.33 14.42 24.87
C ASP A 16 10.20 13.16 25.04
N GLU A 17 9.89 12.07 24.33
CA GLU A 17 10.49 10.76 24.58
C GLU A 17 11.49 10.30 23.50
N LEU A 18 11.34 10.75 22.24
CA LEU A 18 12.03 10.14 21.09
C LEU A 18 12.95 11.10 20.34
N SER A 19 12.61 12.39 20.24
CA SER A 19 13.29 13.36 19.35
C SER A 19 14.80 13.45 19.58
N ALA A 20 15.27 13.30 20.83
CA ALA A 20 16.69 13.34 21.18
C ALA A 20 17.52 12.22 20.51
N GLY A 21 16.89 11.11 20.12
CA GLY A 21 17.52 10.00 19.41
C GLY A 21 17.29 10.01 17.89
N VAL A 22 16.64 11.05 17.35
CA VAL A 22 16.21 11.11 15.95
C VAL A 22 16.85 12.30 15.25
N ALA A 23 17.66 12.00 14.23
CA ALA A 23 18.25 13.01 13.37
C ALA A 23 17.19 13.74 12.53
N GLY A 24 17.51 14.97 12.08
CA GLY A 24 16.64 15.71 11.17
C GLY A 24 15.35 16.20 11.82
N THR A 25 15.35 16.49 13.11
CA THR A 25 14.19 17.03 13.85
C THR A 25 14.49 18.44 14.34
N PRO A 26 13.50 19.36 14.38
CA PRO A 26 13.68 20.65 15.04
C PRO A 26 14.02 20.45 16.53
N GLN A 27 14.90 21.28 17.08
CA GLN A 27 15.16 21.23 18.52
C GLN A 27 13.88 21.54 19.31
N CYS A 28 13.53 20.67 20.26
CA CYS A 28 12.43 20.94 21.19
C CYS A 28 12.92 21.72 22.41
N HIS A 29 12.31 22.87 22.68
CA HIS A 29 12.56 23.71 23.85
C HIS A 29 11.57 23.46 24.99
N GLY A 30 10.42 22.86 24.69
CA GLY A 30 9.42 22.47 25.68
C GLY A 30 8.16 21.88 25.04
N SER A 31 7.55 20.92 25.73
CA SER A 31 6.33 20.24 25.32
C SER A 31 5.36 20.10 26.49
N GLY A 32 4.07 19.98 26.20
CA GLY A 32 3.06 19.71 27.22
C GLY A 32 1.74 19.25 26.62
N PHE A 33 1.07 18.30 27.28
CA PHE A 33 -0.22 17.78 26.88
C PHE A 33 -1.13 17.63 28.12
N ASP A 34 -2.34 18.18 28.05
CA ASP A 34 -3.37 18.00 29.07
C ASP A 34 -4.36 16.91 28.61
N PRO A 35 -4.34 15.71 29.24
CA PRO A 35 -5.21 14.61 28.84
C PRO A 35 -6.69 14.83 29.15
N LEU A 36 -7.05 15.77 30.03
CA LEU A 36 -8.45 16.07 30.36
C LEU A 36 -9.08 16.97 29.31
N THR A 37 -8.33 17.95 28.80
CA THR A 37 -8.84 18.95 27.85
C THR A 37 -8.40 18.72 26.41
N GLY A 38 -7.43 17.83 26.16
CA GLY A 38 -6.84 17.62 24.84
C GLY A 38 -5.92 18.76 24.37
N ARG A 39 -5.73 19.79 25.20
CA ARG A 39 -4.86 20.93 24.90
C ARG A 39 -3.40 20.52 24.94
N PHE A 40 -2.60 21.13 24.07
CA PHE A 40 -1.18 20.85 23.99
C PHE A 40 -0.38 22.09 23.62
N VAL A 41 0.91 22.04 23.87
CA VAL A 41 1.90 23.04 23.46
C VAL A 41 3.18 22.34 23.05
N LEU A 42 3.78 22.83 21.97
CA LEU A 42 5.11 22.47 21.50
C LEU A 42 5.86 23.77 21.20
N VAL A 43 7.05 23.91 21.78
CA VAL A 43 7.95 25.03 21.52
C VAL A 43 9.18 24.45 20.83
N LEU A 44 9.29 24.72 19.54
CA LEU A 44 10.32 24.15 18.67
C LEU A 44 11.25 25.25 18.15
N GLU A 45 12.42 24.81 17.69
CA GLU A 45 13.36 25.62 16.93
C GLU A 45 12.67 26.32 15.76
N ASP A 46 12.95 27.62 15.60
CA ASP A 46 12.55 28.35 14.41
C ASP A 46 13.52 28.06 13.26
N LEU A 47 13.19 27.04 12.46
CA LEU A 47 13.96 26.66 11.28
C LEU A 47 14.04 27.78 10.23
N ALA A 48 13.07 28.70 10.21
CA ALA A 48 13.02 29.81 9.26
C ALA A 48 13.94 30.98 9.66
N ALA A 49 14.55 30.94 10.85
CA ALA A 49 15.53 31.93 11.29
C ALA A 49 16.84 31.88 10.49
N GLY A 50 17.09 30.81 9.72
CA GLY A 50 18.24 30.64 8.83
C GLY A 50 17.86 30.06 7.47
N PRO A 51 18.84 29.82 6.57
CA PRO A 51 18.59 29.18 5.28
C PRO A 51 18.01 27.77 5.46
N CYS A 52 16.73 27.62 5.13
CA CYS A 52 16.01 26.36 5.17
C CYS A 52 14.97 26.36 4.05
N GLU A 53 14.88 25.24 3.33
CA GLU A 53 13.89 25.02 2.28
C GLU A 53 12.74 24.17 2.83
N PHE A 54 11.51 24.55 2.50
CA PHE A 54 10.29 23.84 2.86
C PHE A 54 9.52 23.52 1.57
N PRO A 55 9.58 22.27 1.09
CA PRO A 55 8.83 21.84 -0.07
C PRO A 55 7.31 21.91 0.17
N ASP A 56 6.55 21.89 -0.93
CA ASP A 56 5.11 21.75 -0.90
C ASP A 56 4.65 20.53 -1.73
N THR A 57 3.39 20.15 -1.60
CA THR A 57 2.84 18.97 -2.28
C THR A 57 2.49 19.20 -3.75
N LEU A 58 2.65 20.42 -4.26
CA LEU A 58 2.41 20.78 -5.66
C LEU A 58 3.69 20.72 -6.50
N HIS A 59 4.86 20.76 -5.86
CA HIS A 59 6.17 20.69 -6.50
C HIS A 59 6.89 19.40 -6.11
N PRO A 60 6.99 18.42 -7.03
CA PRO A 60 7.67 17.17 -6.75
C PRO A 60 9.16 17.37 -6.45
N LEU A 61 9.68 16.56 -5.54
CA LEU A 61 11.10 16.43 -5.25
C LEU A 61 11.81 15.76 -6.42
N ASP A 62 13.04 16.21 -6.68
CA ASP A 62 13.94 15.50 -7.57
C ASP A 62 14.55 14.25 -6.91
N LYS A 63 15.34 13.50 -7.69
CA LYS A 63 15.99 12.26 -7.23
C LYS A 63 16.96 12.49 -6.07
N ASP A 64 17.68 13.62 -6.05
CA ASP A 64 18.69 13.88 -5.03
C ASP A 64 18.02 14.27 -3.70
N GLN A 65 17.00 15.13 -3.76
CA GLN A 65 16.13 15.45 -2.62
C GLN A 65 15.43 14.20 -2.06
N ALA A 66 14.85 13.37 -2.93
CA ALA A 66 14.25 12.10 -2.52
C ALA A 66 15.27 11.16 -1.86
N GLY A 67 16.51 11.12 -2.36
CA GLY A 67 17.62 10.38 -1.77
C GLY A 67 17.90 10.80 -0.32
N LEU A 68 17.97 12.10 -0.05
CA LEU A 68 18.18 12.62 1.31
C LEU A 68 17.04 12.23 2.27
N VAL A 69 15.79 12.28 1.81
CA VAL A 69 14.62 11.86 2.61
C VAL A 69 14.67 10.36 2.89
N VAL A 70 15.00 9.55 1.88
CA VAL A 70 15.09 8.10 2.02
C VAL A 70 16.20 7.69 3.00
N GLU A 71 17.36 8.34 2.97
CA GLU A 71 18.43 8.11 3.93
C GLU A 71 18.05 8.53 5.36
N LEU A 72 17.29 9.63 5.50
CA LEU A 72 16.73 10.05 6.79
C LEU A 72 15.75 9.02 7.35
N LEU A 73 14.85 8.48 6.52
CA LEU A 73 13.94 7.41 6.90
C LEU A 73 14.70 6.14 7.28
N ALA A 74 15.77 5.79 6.56
CA ALA A 74 16.62 4.65 6.91
C ALA A 74 17.24 4.79 8.31
N ARG A 75 17.75 5.97 8.65
CA ARG A 75 18.24 6.30 10.00
C ARG A 75 17.15 6.12 11.06
N LEU A 76 15.97 6.71 10.84
CA LEU A 76 14.83 6.56 11.75
C LEU A 76 14.47 5.08 11.97
N HIS A 77 14.34 4.34 10.87
CA HIS A 77 13.95 2.94 10.87
C HIS A 77 14.98 2.05 11.57
N ALA A 78 16.28 2.28 11.38
CA ALA A 78 17.34 1.57 12.08
C ALA A 78 17.31 1.83 13.60
N THR A 79 17.15 3.09 14.00
CA THR A 79 17.08 3.50 15.42
C THR A 79 15.99 2.75 16.19
N PHE A 80 14.84 2.51 15.57
CA PHE A 80 13.72 1.85 16.24
C PHE A 80 13.47 0.41 15.79
N TRP A 81 14.39 -0.17 15.02
CA TRP A 81 14.25 -1.56 14.56
C TRP A 81 14.18 -2.52 15.74
N GLY A 82 13.04 -3.20 15.91
CA GLY A 82 12.80 -4.08 17.05
C GLY A 82 12.76 -3.38 18.42
N ARG A 83 12.81 -2.04 18.46
CA ARG A 83 12.92 -1.20 19.68
C ARG A 83 11.78 -0.18 19.75
N LEU A 84 10.55 -0.67 19.67
CA LEU A 84 9.36 0.16 19.55
C LEU A 84 8.92 0.75 20.90
N PRO A 85 8.45 2.01 20.94
CA PRO A 85 7.78 2.54 22.12
C PRO A 85 6.52 1.74 22.44
N ALA A 86 6.27 1.45 23.72
CA ALA A 86 5.11 0.67 24.15
C ALA A 86 3.75 1.30 23.76
N TRP A 87 3.75 2.60 23.49
CA TRP A 87 2.56 3.35 23.12
C TRP A 87 2.35 3.48 21.61
N ALA A 88 3.36 3.15 20.81
CA ALA A 88 3.24 3.20 19.37
C ALA A 88 2.25 2.14 18.90
N TYR A 89 1.33 2.56 18.03
CA TYR A 89 0.23 1.74 17.54
C TYR A 89 0.34 1.60 16.03
N SER A 90 -0.24 0.53 15.49
CA SER A 90 -0.25 0.27 14.04
C SER A 90 -1.50 0.85 13.38
N ALA A 91 -1.51 0.98 12.05
CA ALA A 91 -2.63 1.58 11.32
C ALA A 91 -3.92 0.75 11.42
N SER A 92 -3.80 -0.58 11.46
CA SER A 92 -4.92 -1.51 11.66
C SER A 92 -5.32 -1.67 13.13
N GLY A 93 -4.41 -1.35 14.06
CA GLY A 93 -4.67 -1.33 15.51
C GLY A 93 -5.32 -0.03 16.01
N ASP A 94 -5.31 1.02 15.21
CA ASP A 94 -5.95 2.30 15.51
C ASP A 94 -7.47 2.13 15.63
N HIS A 95 -8.06 2.50 16.77
CA HIS A 95 -9.51 2.39 16.98
C HIS A 95 -10.32 3.29 16.04
N THR A 96 -9.73 4.40 15.56
CA THR A 96 -10.36 5.26 14.55
C THR A 96 -10.40 4.63 13.16
N SER A 97 -9.58 3.59 12.91
CA SER A 97 -9.57 2.77 11.68
C SER A 97 -10.94 2.17 11.34
N LEU A 98 -11.80 1.99 12.35
CA LEU A 98 -13.20 1.55 12.17
C LEU A 98 -14.02 2.50 11.29
N LEU A 99 -13.71 3.79 11.34
CA LEU A 99 -14.42 4.84 10.61
C LEU A 99 -13.75 5.16 9.27
N THR A 100 -12.48 4.80 9.09
CA THR A 100 -11.71 5.16 7.89
C THR A 100 -12.32 4.60 6.61
N GLY A 101 -12.71 3.32 6.57
CA GLY A 101 -13.34 2.74 5.37
C GLY A 101 -14.62 3.47 4.93
N PRO A 102 -15.62 3.68 5.82
CA PRO A 102 -16.78 4.51 5.52
C PRO A 102 -16.45 5.95 5.10
N LEU A 103 -15.46 6.59 5.74
CA LEU A 103 -15.03 7.95 5.40
C LEU A 103 -14.36 8.03 4.03
N LEU A 104 -13.53 7.04 3.67
CA LEU A 104 -12.93 6.92 2.34
C LEU A 104 -14.03 6.80 1.28
N LYS A 105 -15.01 5.91 1.46
CA LYS A 105 -16.15 5.77 0.53
C LYS A 105 -16.91 7.07 0.33
N LEU A 106 -17.15 7.82 1.40
CA LEU A 106 -17.81 9.12 1.32
C LEU A 106 -16.95 10.15 0.57
N SER A 107 -15.64 10.14 0.83
CA SER A 107 -14.66 11.05 0.20
C SER A 107 -14.54 10.76 -1.30
N SER A 108 -14.40 9.49 -1.69
CA SER A 108 -14.35 9.04 -3.08
C SER A 108 -15.60 9.47 -3.85
N ARG A 109 -16.81 9.36 -3.25
CA ARG A 109 -18.06 9.84 -3.86
C ARG A 109 -18.05 11.34 -4.10
N LYS A 110 -17.68 12.13 -3.09
CA LYS A 110 -17.60 13.60 -3.22
C LYS A 110 -16.54 14.04 -4.23
N LEU A 111 -15.44 13.30 -4.35
CA LEU A 111 -14.37 13.58 -5.28
C LEU A 111 -14.80 13.29 -6.72
N ALA A 112 -15.54 12.20 -6.95
CA ALA A 112 -16.15 11.88 -8.25
C ALA A 112 -17.07 12.99 -8.78
N GLU A 113 -17.74 13.72 -7.87
CA GLU A 113 -18.63 14.83 -8.23
C GLU A 113 -17.86 16.11 -8.63
N ARG A 114 -16.56 16.20 -8.30
CA ARG A 114 -15.79 17.45 -8.36
C ARG A 114 -14.53 17.38 -9.21
N ALA A 115 -14.04 16.19 -9.51
CA ALA A 115 -12.80 15.99 -10.25
C ALA A 115 -13.01 14.94 -11.34
N ASP A 116 -12.40 15.17 -12.50
CA ASP A 116 -12.36 14.22 -13.62
C ASP A 116 -11.26 13.18 -13.39
N ILE A 117 -11.37 12.49 -12.25
CA ILE A 117 -10.48 11.39 -11.88
C ILE A 117 -11.30 10.13 -11.71
N ASP A 118 -10.77 9.00 -12.16
CA ASP A 118 -11.44 7.71 -12.00
C ASP A 118 -11.31 7.21 -10.56
N VAL A 119 -12.14 7.75 -9.66
CA VAL A 119 -12.19 7.29 -8.27
C VAL A 119 -12.60 5.82 -8.14
N ALA A 120 -13.19 5.22 -9.19
CA ALA A 120 -13.57 3.81 -9.14
C ALA A 120 -12.33 2.90 -9.07
N CYS A 121 -11.17 3.38 -9.50
CA CYS A 121 -9.89 2.68 -9.34
C CYS A 121 -9.57 2.37 -7.86
N GLY A 122 -9.99 3.24 -6.91
CA GLY A 122 -9.76 3.04 -5.47
C GLY A 122 -10.85 2.23 -4.75
N ARG A 123 -11.98 1.94 -5.42
CA ARG A 123 -13.18 1.36 -4.78
C ARG A 123 -12.90 0.05 -4.04
N PHE A 124 -12.05 -0.78 -4.63
CA PHE A 124 -11.69 -2.06 -4.05
C PHE A 124 -11.01 -1.91 -2.68
N ILE A 125 -10.07 -0.96 -2.58
CA ILE A 125 -9.37 -0.61 -1.34
C ILE A 125 -10.36 -0.01 -0.34
N ASP A 126 -11.25 0.91 -0.79
CA ASP A 126 -12.28 1.51 0.07
C ASP A 126 -13.20 0.45 0.70
N GLU A 127 -13.56 -0.58 -0.06
CA GLU A 127 -14.42 -1.68 0.39
C GLU A 127 -13.72 -2.67 1.33
N HIS A 128 -12.40 -2.82 1.16
CA HIS A 128 -11.60 -3.82 1.86
C HIS A 128 -10.51 -3.20 2.76
N TYR A 129 -10.68 -1.93 3.14
CA TYR A 129 -9.67 -1.14 3.85
C TYR A 129 -9.05 -1.86 5.06
N ARG A 130 -9.88 -2.52 5.89
CA ARG A 130 -9.36 -3.23 7.07
C ARG A 130 -8.48 -4.44 6.73
N ALA A 131 -8.76 -5.12 5.62
CA ALA A 131 -7.93 -6.21 5.15
C ALA A 131 -6.60 -5.68 4.61
N ALA A 132 -6.65 -4.59 3.81
CA ALA A 132 -5.46 -3.92 3.31
C ALA A 132 -4.58 -3.39 4.46
N ALA A 133 -5.18 -2.72 5.45
CA ALA A 133 -4.47 -2.20 6.62
C ALA A 133 -3.78 -3.32 7.43
N ARG A 134 -4.43 -4.48 7.62
CA ARG A 134 -3.82 -5.62 8.34
C ARG A 134 -2.65 -6.24 7.58
N LEU A 135 -2.73 -6.26 6.26
CA LEU A 135 -1.64 -6.75 5.43
C LEU A 135 -0.43 -5.82 5.52
N LEU A 136 -0.66 -4.53 5.34
CA LEU A 136 0.39 -3.50 5.41
C LEU A 136 1.01 -3.40 6.81
N ASP A 137 0.30 -3.84 7.84
CA ASP A 137 0.76 -3.93 9.23
C ASP A 137 1.51 -5.23 9.54
N ARG A 138 1.87 -6.07 8.58
CA ARG A 138 2.73 -7.23 8.85
C ARG A 138 4.13 -6.79 9.26
N PRO A 139 4.84 -7.60 10.08
CA PRO A 139 6.23 -7.33 10.41
C PRO A 139 7.15 -7.47 9.18
N PRO A 140 8.38 -6.94 9.23
CA PRO A 140 9.00 -6.23 10.35
C PRO A 140 8.36 -4.88 10.70
N HIS A 141 8.60 -4.45 11.94
CA HIS A 141 8.10 -3.17 12.45
C HIS A 141 9.21 -2.31 13.00
N THR A 142 9.10 -1.02 12.70
CA THR A 142 9.89 0.06 13.27
C THR A 142 8.97 1.27 13.55
N VAL A 143 9.51 2.33 14.12
CA VAL A 143 8.80 3.61 14.19
C VAL A 143 8.81 4.23 12.79
N THR A 144 7.63 4.55 12.29
CA THR A 144 7.44 5.28 11.04
C THR A 144 6.93 6.69 11.34
N HIS A 145 7.37 7.68 10.58
CA HIS A 145 6.81 9.04 10.61
C HIS A 145 5.29 9.01 10.36
N GLY A 146 4.86 8.19 9.42
CA GLY A 146 3.46 7.92 9.09
C GLY A 146 2.83 8.89 8.10
N ASP A 147 3.46 10.05 7.87
CA ASP A 147 3.01 11.08 6.93
C ASP A 147 4.17 11.91 6.33
N ALA A 148 5.24 11.25 5.89
CA ALA A 148 6.45 11.89 5.36
C ALA A 148 6.28 12.38 3.89
N HIS A 149 5.29 13.22 3.63
CA HIS A 149 5.11 13.88 2.33
C HIS A 149 5.93 15.20 2.26
N PRO A 150 6.11 15.83 1.07
CA PRO A 150 6.94 17.03 0.93
C PRO A 150 6.60 18.18 1.89
N GLY A 151 5.32 18.40 2.18
CA GLY A 151 4.89 19.44 3.14
C GLY A 151 5.30 19.20 4.61
N ASN A 152 5.81 18.02 4.94
CA ASN A 152 6.32 17.64 6.27
C ASN A 152 7.84 17.40 6.24
N VAL A 153 8.50 17.80 5.16
CA VAL A 153 9.95 17.71 4.99
C VAL A 153 10.53 19.12 5.01
N TYR A 154 11.77 19.25 5.44
CA TYR A 154 12.58 20.44 5.19
C TYR A 154 13.98 20.04 4.73
N PHE A 155 14.66 20.94 4.02
CA PHE A 155 16.07 20.78 3.67
C PHE A 155 16.90 21.92 4.25
N ARG A 156 17.96 21.58 4.96
CA ARG A 156 18.88 22.54 5.58
C ARG A 156 20.29 21.97 5.57
N ASP A 157 21.26 22.79 5.18
CA ASP A 157 22.68 22.44 5.15
C ASP A 157 22.97 21.13 4.39
N GLY A 158 22.25 20.88 3.30
CA GLY A 158 22.40 19.67 2.48
C GLY A 158 21.80 18.39 3.09
N ALA A 159 21.02 18.50 4.16
CA ALA A 159 20.34 17.37 4.81
C ALA A 159 18.83 17.56 4.81
N ALA A 160 18.10 16.46 4.74
CA ALA A 160 16.66 16.43 4.97
C ALA A 160 16.34 16.38 6.47
N GLY A 161 15.18 16.90 6.83
CA GLY A 161 14.54 16.71 8.13
C GLY A 161 13.03 16.55 8.01
N LEU A 162 12.39 16.13 9.11
CA LEU A 162 10.96 15.84 9.19
C LEU A 162 10.27 16.72 10.24
N LEU A 163 9.07 17.16 9.90
CA LEU A 163 8.14 17.97 10.70
C LEU A 163 6.84 17.21 10.89
N ASP A 164 6.02 17.67 11.82
CA ASP A 164 4.66 17.15 12.05
C ASP A 164 4.61 15.62 12.33
N TRP A 165 5.10 15.26 13.51
CA TRP A 165 5.19 13.86 13.95
C TRP A 165 3.86 13.31 14.49
N GLN A 166 2.73 13.95 14.18
CA GLN A 166 1.39 13.56 14.66
C GLN A 166 0.95 12.18 14.16
N ALA A 167 1.42 11.79 12.98
CA ALA A 167 1.08 10.53 12.34
C ALA A 167 1.97 9.36 12.79
N LEU A 168 2.93 9.59 13.71
CA LEU A 168 3.90 8.59 14.15
C LEU A 168 3.20 7.30 14.59
N ARG A 169 3.66 6.19 14.01
CA ARG A 169 3.11 4.86 14.25
C ARG A 169 4.22 3.81 14.34
N ARG A 170 3.85 2.65 14.87
CA ARG A 170 4.57 1.41 14.62
C ARG A 170 4.11 0.90 13.26
N GLY A 171 5.02 0.76 12.30
CA GLY A 171 4.67 0.40 10.93
C GLY A 171 5.76 -0.39 10.24
N HIS A 172 5.40 -0.91 9.06
CA HIS A 172 6.35 -1.53 8.17
C HIS A 172 7.17 -0.45 7.44
N PRO A 173 8.53 -0.50 7.42
CA PRO A 173 9.36 0.52 6.75
C PRO A 173 9.02 0.70 5.26
N GLY A 174 8.82 -0.38 4.51
CA GLY A 174 8.42 -0.30 3.10
C GLY A 174 7.09 0.43 2.86
N ARG A 175 6.13 0.37 3.78
CA ARG A 175 4.89 1.17 3.65
C ARG A 175 5.19 2.67 3.69
N GLU A 176 6.08 3.09 4.59
CA GLU A 176 6.52 4.49 4.69
C GLU A 176 7.30 4.91 3.44
N LEU A 177 8.20 4.07 2.94
CA LEU A 177 8.94 4.34 1.70
C LEU A 177 8.00 4.50 0.50
N ALA A 178 7.07 3.56 0.29
CA ALA A 178 6.09 3.65 -0.80
C ALA A 178 5.27 4.95 -0.70
N TYR A 179 4.73 5.25 0.49
CA TYR A 179 3.96 6.47 0.70
C TYR A 179 4.77 7.73 0.40
N THR A 180 5.99 7.80 0.92
CA THR A 180 6.90 8.94 0.75
C THR A 180 7.22 9.14 -0.73
N LEU A 181 7.65 8.10 -1.44
CA LEU A 181 8.02 8.21 -2.86
C LEU A 181 6.83 8.56 -3.75
N ILE A 182 5.66 7.95 -3.51
CA ILE A 182 4.43 8.22 -4.27
C ILE A 182 3.97 9.67 -4.09
N THR A 183 4.08 10.22 -2.88
CA THR A 183 3.62 11.57 -2.57
C THR A 183 4.66 12.65 -2.86
N SER A 184 5.94 12.27 -2.99
CA SER A 184 7.04 13.22 -3.13
C SER A 184 7.54 13.39 -4.55
N MET A 185 7.37 12.42 -5.45
CA MET A 185 7.98 12.46 -6.77
C MET A 185 6.94 12.41 -7.90
N ALA A 186 7.29 12.97 -9.06
CA ALA A 186 6.52 12.75 -10.27
C ALA A 186 6.61 11.26 -10.67
N THR A 187 5.52 10.70 -11.20
CA THR A 187 5.44 9.25 -11.50
C THR A 187 6.60 8.76 -12.37
N GLY A 188 6.94 9.47 -13.44
CA GLY A 188 8.02 9.06 -14.36
C GLY A 188 9.40 9.11 -13.72
N ASP A 189 9.69 10.14 -12.93
CA ASP A 189 10.97 10.29 -12.23
C ASP A 189 11.11 9.24 -11.11
N ARG A 190 10.01 8.97 -10.39
CA ARG A 190 9.96 7.88 -9.40
C ARG A 190 10.31 6.55 -10.07
N GLN A 191 9.64 6.19 -11.16
CA GLN A 191 9.89 4.94 -11.89
C GLN A 191 11.35 4.80 -12.32
N ALA A 192 11.94 5.89 -12.83
CA ALA A 192 13.33 5.90 -13.27
C ALA A 192 14.35 5.82 -12.11
N ALA A 193 13.97 6.28 -10.90
CA ALA A 193 14.86 6.38 -9.75
C ALA A 193 14.64 5.33 -8.66
N GLU A 194 13.51 4.60 -8.69
CA GLU A 194 13.03 3.76 -7.59
C GLU A 194 14.09 2.75 -7.14
N HIS A 195 14.69 2.02 -8.08
CA HIS A 195 15.73 1.04 -7.77
C HIS A 195 16.92 1.65 -7.03
N ASP A 196 17.42 2.79 -7.51
CA ASP A 196 18.57 3.46 -6.89
C ASP A 196 18.21 4.00 -5.50
N LEU A 197 16.99 4.51 -5.32
CA LEU A 197 16.52 5.03 -4.03
C LEU A 197 16.35 3.90 -3.01
N LEU A 198 15.84 2.74 -3.42
CA LEU A 198 15.71 1.58 -2.54
C LEU A 198 17.08 1.00 -2.14
N GLU A 199 18.04 0.98 -3.05
CA GLU A 199 19.39 0.54 -2.70
C GLU A 199 20.07 1.51 -1.74
N ARG A 200 19.86 2.82 -1.91
CA ARG A 200 20.31 3.84 -0.94
C ARG A 200 19.69 3.63 0.43
N TYR A 201 18.37 3.38 0.49
CA TYR A 201 17.68 3.06 1.73
C TYR A 201 18.33 1.86 2.43
N ARG A 202 18.52 0.76 1.69
CA ARG A 202 19.04 -0.52 2.19
C ARG A 202 20.45 -0.35 2.77
N HIS A 203 21.33 0.33 2.05
CA HIS A 203 22.67 0.64 2.52
C HIS A 203 22.68 1.55 3.75
N ALA A 204 21.89 2.62 3.75
CA ALA A 204 21.79 3.52 4.90
C ALA A 204 21.21 2.80 6.13
N LEU A 205 20.20 1.95 5.95
CA LEU A 205 19.58 1.19 7.03
C LEU A 205 20.61 0.28 7.71
N ALA A 206 21.39 -0.47 6.92
CA ALA A 206 22.43 -1.35 7.43
C ALA A 206 23.58 -0.57 8.10
N ALA A 207 24.00 0.55 7.51
CA ALA A 207 25.06 1.41 8.04
C ALA A 207 24.71 1.98 9.43
N GLU A 208 23.42 2.22 9.67
CA GLU A 208 22.89 2.78 10.93
C GLU A 208 22.54 1.68 11.96
N GLY A 209 22.94 0.44 11.69
CA GLY A 209 22.75 -0.70 12.60
C GLY A 209 21.39 -1.39 12.49
N GLY A 210 20.61 -1.09 11.47
CA GLY A 210 19.45 -1.87 11.05
C GLY A 210 19.85 -3.18 10.37
N PRO A 211 18.89 -4.03 9.97
CA PRO A 211 19.19 -5.25 9.25
C PRO A 211 19.67 -4.97 7.82
N ASP A 212 20.47 -5.89 7.31
CA ASP A 212 20.77 -5.98 5.89
C ASP A 212 19.59 -6.68 5.20
N LEU A 213 18.67 -5.90 4.64
CA LEU A 213 17.51 -6.43 3.91
C LEU A 213 17.96 -6.93 2.55
N ASP A 214 17.38 -8.04 2.09
CA ASP A 214 17.55 -8.47 0.72
C ASP A 214 16.82 -7.53 -0.24
N ALA A 215 17.42 -7.29 -1.41
CA ALA A 215 16.85 -6.38 -2.41
C ALA A 215 15.49 -6.90 -2.89
N ASP A 216 15.40 -8.21 -3.19
CA ASP A 216 14.15 -8.82 -3.65
C ASP A 216 13.07 -8.81 -2.55
N GLU A 217 13.45 -8.94 -1.28
CA GLU A 217 12.51 -8.85 -0.15
C GLU A 217 11.93 -7.43 0.02
N LEU A 218 12.76 -6.39 -0.09
CA LEU A 218 12.30 -5.00 0.00
C LEU A 218 11.38 -4.65 -1.18
N TRP A 219 11.73 -5.12 -2.39
CA TRP A 219 10.90 -4.99 -3.59
C TRP A 219 9.56 -5.71 -3.47
N GLN A 220 9.57 -7.00 -3.09
CA GLN A 220 8.34 -7.78 -2.88
C GLN A 220 7.42 -7.20 -1.82
N LEU A 221 7.96 -6.35 -0.96
CA LEU A 221 7.24 -5.72 0.12
C LEU A 221 6.69 -4.34 -0.24
N LEU A 222 7.35 -3.59 -1.13
CA LEU A 222 6.72 -2.46 -1.80
C LEU A 222 5.61 -2.95 -2.74
N ASP A 223 5.80 -4.14 -3.30
CA ASP A 223 4.79 -4.96 -3.95
C ASP A 223 3.85 -5.68 -2.96
N ALA A 224 3.73 -5.23 -1.70
CA ALA A 224 2.79 -5.82 -0.73
C ALA A 224 1.35 -5.84 -1.28
N PHE A 225 1.01 -4.98 -2.25
CA PHE A 225 -0.23 -5.11 -3.02
C PHE A 225 -0.33 -6.46 -3.76
N GLY A 226 0.74 -6.98 -4.35
CA GLY A 226 0.78 -8.34 -4.91
C GLY A 226 0.52 -9.45 -3.88
N GLN A 227 0.86 -9.25 -2.59
CA GLN A 227 0.46 -10.17 -1.51
C GLN A 227 -1.02 -10.01 -1.14
N PHE A 228 -1.52 -8.77 -1.12
CA PHE A 228 -2.94 -8.46 -0.91
C PHE A 228 -3.79 -9.09 -1.99
N GLU A 229 -3.40 -8.94 -3.23
CA GLU A 229 -4.04 -9.49 -4.42
C GLU A 229 -4.20 -10.99 -4.31
N ARG A 230 -3.14 -11.69 -3.91
CA ARG A 230 -3.19 -13.14 -3.67
C ARG A 230 -4.22 -13.48 -2.60
N GLU A 231 -4.15 -12.86 -1.43
CA GLU A 231 -5.07 -13.14 -0.32
C GLU A 231 -6.52 -12.72 -0.60
N MET A 232 -6.70 -11.68 -1.40
CA MET A 232 -8.00 -11.17 -1.79
C MET A 232 -8.66 -12.01 -2.87
N PHE A 233 -7.91 -12.44 -3.89
CA PHE A 233 -8.39 -13.44 -4.85
C PHE A 233 -8.80 -14.73 -4.13
N ASP A 234 -7.99 -15.14 -3.16
CA ASP A 234 -8.20 -16.37 -2.39
C ASP A 234 -9.42 -16.31 -1.48
N SER A 235 -9.55 -15.24 -0.70
CA SER A 235 -10.69 -15.01 0.18
C SER A 235 -11.97 -14.69 -0.61
N GLY A 236 -11.85 -14.04 -1.76
CA GLY A 236 -12.95 -13.74 -2.67
C GLY A 236 -13.55 -15.00 -3.31
N ILE A 237 -12.72 -15.88 -3.87
CA ILE A 237 -13.17 -17.20 -4.33
C ILE A 237 -13.77 -18.01 -3.18
N GLY A 238 -13.14 -17.98 -2.00
CA GLY A 238 -13.66 -18.62 -0.80
C GLY A 238 -15.10 -18.18 -0.51
N ARG A 239 -15.33 -16.87 -0.36
CA ARG A 239 -16.65 -16.29 -0.09
C ARG A 239 -17.66 -16.59 -1.20
N ALA A 240 -17.28 -16.44 -2.47
CA ALA A 240 -18.17 -16.68 -3.61
C ALA A 240 -18.63 -18.15 -3.70
N THR A 241 -17.89 -19.08 -3.11
CA THR A 241 -18.15 -20.52 -3.21
C THR A 241 -18.68 -21.16 -1.93
N VAL A 242 -18.86 -20.39 -0.85
CA VAL A 242 -19.40 -20.87 0.42
C VAL A 242 -20.82 -21.42 0.23
N GLY A 243 -21.08 -22.62 0.76
CA GLY A 243 -22.40 -23.26 0.72
C GLY A 243 -22.78 -23.89 -0.62
N LEU A 244 -22.01 -23.67 -1.70
CA LEU A 244 -22.29 -24.18 -3.04
C LEU A 244 -21.56 -25.51 -3.30
N ARG A 245 -22.11 -26.35 -4.20
CA ARG A 245 -21.55 -27.66 -4.57
C ARG A 245 -21.54 -27.86 -6.09
N GLY A 246 -20.69 -28.80 -6.55
CA GLY A 246 -20.63 -29.21 -7.95
C GLY A 246 -20.48 -28.03 -8.92
N THR A 247 -21.28 -28.03 -9.98
CA THR A 247 -21.27 -27.02 -11.05
C THR A 247 -21.60 -25.62 -10.55
N GLU A 248 -22.48 -25.47 -9.55
CA GLU A 248 -22.85 -24.16 -8.99
C GLU A 248 -21.66 -23.50 -8.30
N LYS A 249 -20.88 -24.29 -7.56
CA LYS A 249 -19.64 -23.83 -6.92
C LYS A 249 -18.62 -23.35 -7.95
N LEU A 250 -18.47 -24.12 -9.03
CA LEU A 250 -17.55 -23.79 -10.12
C LEU A 250 -18.00 -22.51 -10.84
N ASP A 251 -19.29 -22.40 -11.18
CA ASP A 251 -19.85 -21.22 -11.86
C ASP A 251 -19.69 -19.95 -11.02
N ALA A 252 -19.92 -20.03 -9.71
CA ALA A 252 -19.73 -18.91 -8.80
C ALA A 252 -18.26 -18.45 -8.73
N ALA A 253 -17.30 -19.39 -8.77
CA ALA A 253 -15.89 -19.05 -8.84
C ALA A 253 -15.53 -18.35 -10.17
N LEU A 254 -16.09 -18.78 -11.30
CA LEU A 254 -15.86 -18.13 -12.60
C LEU A 254 -16.47 -16.73 -12.65
N ARG A 255 -17.70 -16.55 -12.14
CA ARG A 255 -18.33 -15.23 -12.00
C ARG A 255 -17.48 -14.30 -11.14
N PHE A 256 -16.92 -14.81 -10.04
CA PHE A 256 -16.01 -14.04 -9.22
C PHE A 256 -14.78 -13.61 -10.02
N ILE A 257 -14.13 -14.50 -10.78
CA ILE A 257 -12.97 -14.15 -11.63
C ILE A 257 -13.29 -13.00 -12.59
N VAL A 258 -14.46 -13.04 -13.23
CA VAL A 258 -14.91 -11.98 -14.15
C VAL A 258 -15.19 -10.67 -13.41
N SER A 259 -15.95 -10.73 -12.31
CA SER A 259 -16.23 -9.53 -11.51
C SER A 259 -14.98 -8.93 -10.89
N TYR A 260 -14.02 -9.77 -10.51
CA TYR A 260 -12.73 -9.37 -9.97
C TYR A 260 -11.97 -8.62 -11.06
N GLN A 261 -11.84 -9.18 -12.26
CA GLN A 261 -11.19 -8.51 -13.40
C GLN A 261 -11.81 -7.14 -13.74
N GLN A 262 -13.15 -7.02 -13.73
CA GLN A 262 -13.83 -5.75 -14.03
C GLN A 262 -13.75 -4.71 -12.91
N SER A 263 -13.59 -5.14 -11.65
CA SER A 263 -13.45 -4.26 -10.49
C SER A 263 -12.00 -3.95 -10.12
N TYR A 264 -11.04 -4.51 -10.87
CA TYR A 264 -9.63 -4.53 -10.52
C TYR A 264 -8.77 -3.61 -11.39
N SER A 265 -7.81 -2.94 -10.75
CA SER A 265 -6.84 -2.02 -11.36
C SER A 265 -5.70 -2.71 -12.10
N GLY A 266 -5.55 -4.04 -12.03
CA GLY A 266 -4.47 -4.78 -12.70
C GLY A 266 -4.39 -4.62 -14.21
N VAL A 267 -5.54 -4.43 -14.87
CA VAL A 267 -5.58 -4.08 -16.30
C VAL A 267 -4.89 -2.73 -16.55
N ARG A 268 -5.01 -1.77 -15.61
CA ARG A 268 -4.31 -0.49 -15.66
C ARG A 268 -2.88 -0.57 -15.14
N LEU A 269 -2.56 -1.49 -14.24
CA LEU A 269 -1.19 -1.72 -13.78
C LEU A 269 -0.33 -2.30 -14.92
N VAL A 270 -0.90 -3.10 -15.83
CA VAL A 270 -0.25 -3.44 -17.11
C VAL A 270 -0.04 -2.20 -17.97
N ASP A 271 -1.01 -1.27 -18.00
CA ASP A 271 -0.88 -0.01 -18.76
C ASP A 271 0.20 0.93 -18.16
N ILE A 272 0.49 0.81 -16.85
CA ILE A 272 1.45 1.68 -16.13
C ILE A 272 2.84 1.03 -16.01
N GLU A 273 2.91 -0.27 -15.70
CA GLU A 273 4.12 -1.06 -15.43
C GLU A 273 4.04 -2.46 -16.07
N PRO A 274 4.03 -2.57 -17.41
CA PRO A 274 3.84 -3.85 -18.09
C PRO A 274 4.92 -4.86 -17.73
N GLU A 275 6.16 -4.44 -17.57
CA GLU A 275 7.29 -5.32 -17.27
C GLU A 275 7.19 -5.96 -15.88
N VAL A 276 6.85 -5.16 -14.86
CA VAL A 276 6.65 -5.64 -13.48
C VAL A 276 5.46 -6.58 -13.43
N VAL A 277 4.33 -6.21 -14.04
CA VAL A 277 3.11 -7.02 -13.99
C VAL A 277 3.28 -8.33 -14.74
N ILE A 278 3.92 -8.33 -15.92
CA ILE A 278 4.18 -9.55 -16.68
C ILE A 278 5.09 -10.51 -15.90
N ALA A 279 6.14 -9.99 -15.24
CA ALA A 279 7.02 -10.78 -14.39
C ALA A 279 6.27 -11.39 -13.18
N GLN A 280 5.39 -10.63 -12.54
CA GLN A 280 4.56 -11.13 -11.44
C GLN A 280 3.53 -12.19 -11.91
N LEU A 281 2.92 -12.01 -13.08
CA LEU A 281 1.95 -12.96 -13.63
C LEU A 281 2.56 -14.36 -13.83
N ALA A 282 3.83 -14.45 -14.23
CA ALA A 282 4.53 -15.73 -14.37
C ALA A 282 4.56 -16.54 -13.05
N HIS A 283 4.62 -15.85 -11.91
CA HIS A 283 4.60 -16.45 -10.57
C HIS A 283 3.18 -16.80 -10.11
N ILE A 284 2.17 -16.04 -10.53
CA ILE A 284 0.78 -16.18 -10.06
C ILE A 284 0.00 -17.24 -10.86
N ILE A 285 0.26 -17.39 -12.16
CA ILE A 285 -0.43 -18.34 -13.05
C ILE A 285 -0.45 -19.78 -12.51
N PRO A 286 0.69 -20.35 -12.04
CA PRO A 286 0.70 -21.71 -11.49
C PRO A 286 -0.24 -21.87 -10.29
N VAL A 287 -0.33 -20.85 -9.43
CA VAL A 287 -1.16 -20.83 -8.23
C VAL A 287 -2.64 -20.78 -8.59
N MET A 288 -3.04 -19.85 -9.47
CA MET A 288 -4.43 -19.74 -9.96
C MET A 288 -4.89 -21.04 -10.62
N ARG A 289 -4.02 -21.65 -11.43
CA ARG A 289 -4.28 -22.93 -12.11
C ARG A 289 -4.51 -24.05 -11.10
N ALA A 290 -3.62 -24.22 -10.14
CA ALA A 290 -3.74 -25.25 -9.11
C ALA A 290 -5.04 -25.10 -8.31
N ARG A 291 -5.45 -23.85 -8.03
CA ARG A 291 -6.72 -23.56 -7.32
C ARG A 291 -7.94 -23.94 -8.12
N LEU A 292 -8.03 -23.47 -9.37
CA LEU A 292 -9.18 -23.78 -10.24
C LEU A 292 -9.28 -25.29 -10.48
N GLN A 293 -8.14 -25.97 -10.63
CA GLN A 293 -8.11 -27.44 -10.75
C GLN A 293 -8.76 -28.15 -9.56
N ARG A 294 -8.64 -27.64 -8.32
CA ARG A 294 -9.31 -28.24 -7.14
C ARG A 294 -10.82 -28.15 -7.18
N LEU A 295 -11.38 -27.24 -7.98
CA LEU A 295 -12.83 -27.10 -8.17
C LEU A 295 -13.36 -27.97 -9.32
N LEU A 296 -12.48 -28.57 -10.11
CA LEU A 296 -12.82 -29.37 -11.27
C LEU A 296 -12.73 -30.86 -10.93
N SER A 297 -13.65 -31.64 -11.48
CA SER A 297 -13.68 -33.09 -11.39
C SER A 297 -13.69 -33.73 -12.77
N GLY A 298 -13.21 -34.98 -12.85
CA GLY A 298 -13.17 -35.76 -14.10
C GLY A 298 -11.87 -35.64 -14.90
N PRO A 299 -11.79 -36.33 -16.06
CA PRO A 299 -10.60 -36.34 -16.89
C PRO A 299 -10.29 -34.93 -17.41
N ASN A 300 -8.99 -34.64 -17.59
CA ASN A 300 -8.48 -33.36 -18.11
C ASN A 300 -8.74 -32.13 -17.21
N ALA A 301 -9.08 -32.30 -15.93
CA ALA A 301 -9.28 -31.17 -14.99
C ALA A 301 -8.09 -30.19 -14.96
N ALA A 302 -6.85 -30.70 -14.99
CA ALA A 302 -5.64 -29.89 -15.05
C ALA A 302 -5.54 -29.06 -16.34
N VAL A 303 -5.90 -29.66 -17.48
CA VAL A 303 -5.87 -28.98 -18.79
C VAL A 303 -6.95 -27.89 -18.84
N LYS A 304 -8.18 -28.21 -18.41
CA LYS A 304 -9.29 -27.26 -18.32
C LYS A 304 -8.95 -26.05 -17.45
N ALA A 305 -8.36 -26.30 -16.27
CA ALA A 305 -7.90 -25.23 -15.39
C ALA A 305 -6.83 -24.37 -16.07
N ALA A 306 -5.83 -24.99 -16.71
CA ALA A 306 -4.77 -24.26 -17.39
C ALA A 306 -5.30 -23.41 -18.55
N THR A 307 -6.28 -23.92 -19.31
CA THR A 307 -6.92 -23.17 -20.41
C THR A 307 -7.69 -21.98 -19.86
N ALA A 308 -8.56 -22.18 -18.87
CA ALA A 308 -9.37 -21.10 -18.30
C ALA A 308 -8.51 -19.99 -17.69
N ILE A 309 -7.41 -20.33 -17.00
CA ILE A 309 -6.48 -19.32 -16.45
C ILE A 309 -5.76 -18.54 -17.56
N ARG A 310 -5.34 -19.18 -18.65
CA ARG A 310 -4.72 -18.47 -19.78
C ARG A 310 -5.69 -17.54 -20.49
N VAL A 311 -6.96 -17.94 -20.63
CA VAL A 311 -8.02 -17.05 -21.13
C VAL A 311 -8.17 -15.85 -20.19
N ALA A 312 -8.28 -16.08 -18.88
CA ALA A 312 -8.38 -14.99 -17.90
C ALA A 312 -7.18 -14.03 -17.98
N VAL A 313 -5.95 -14.54 -18.04
CA VAL A 313 -4.74 -13.72 -18.18
C VAL A 313 -4.70 -12.94 -19.49
N SER A 314 -5.16 -13.54 -20.60
CA SER A 314 -5.23 -12.84 -21.88
C SER A 314 -6.14 -11.62 -21.79
N HIS A 315 -7.29 -11.75 -21.10
CA HIS A 315 -8.20 -10.64 -20.80
C HIS A 315 -7.62 -9.60 -19.80
N TYR A 316 -6.57 -9.94 -19.04
CA TYR A 316 -5.86 -8.98 -18.19
C TYR A 316 -4.80 -8.17 -18.95
N ILE A 317 -4.08 -8.81 -19.87
CA ILE A 317 -2.95 -8.20 -20.60
C ILE A 317 -3.44 -7.47 -21.86
N VAL A 318 -4.42 -8.06 -22.55
CA VAL A 318 -4.94 -7.56 -23.83
C VAL A 318 -6.42 -7.26 -23.65
N ARG A 319 -6.80 -5.99 -23.78
CA ARG A 319 -8.20 -5.59 -23.71
C ARG A 319 -8.98 -6.26 -24.84
N SER A 320 -9.93 -7.11 -24.46
CA SER A 320 -10.78 -7.80 -25.42
C SER A 320 -11.93 -6.88 -25.87
N ASP A 321 -12.30 -6.95 -27.14
CA ASP A 321 -13.47 -6.30 -27.71
C ASP A 321 -14.79 -7.03 -27.34
N ASP A 322 -14.67 -8.21 -26.73
CA ASP A 322 -15.78 -9.10 -26.37
C ASP A 322 -15.92 -9.34 -24.87
N GLY A 323 -15.57 -8.36 -24.02
CA GLY A 323 -15.62 -8.48 -22.55
C GLY A 323 -16.93 -9.04 -22.00
N ASP A 324 -18.06 -8.80 -22.67
CA ASP A 324 -19.39 -9.36 -22.35
C ASP A 324 -19.45 -10.90 -22.47
N GLN A 325 -18.59 -11.49 -23.31
CA GLN A 325 -18.47 -12.93 -23.53
C GLN A 325 -17.42 -13.59 -22.62
N PHE A 326 -16.68 -12.83 -21.81
CA PHE A 326 -15.59 -13.38 -21.00
C PHE A 326 -16.05 -14.54 -20.09
N LEU A 327 -17.19 -14.37 -19.40
CA LEU A 327 -17.76 -15.45 -18.58
C LEU A 327 -18.16 -16.68 -19.41
N ALA A 328 -18.66 -16.48 -20.62
CA ALA A 328 -19.03 -17.56 -21.52
C ALA A 328 -17.80 -18.38 -21.95
N GLN A 329 -16.69 -17.70 -22.28
CA GLN A 329 -15.41 -18.34 -22.63
C GLN A 329 -14.87 -19.19 -21.46
N LEU A 330 -14.90 -18.65 -20.23
CA LEU A 330 -14.46 -19.38 -19.04
C LEU A 330 -15.34 -20.62 -18.79
N ARG A 331 -16.67 -20.48 -18.88
CA ARG A 331 -17.62 -21.59 -18.74
C ARG A 331 -17.36 -22.68 -19.77
N HIS A 332 -17.13 -22.29 -21.03
CA HIS A 332 -16.80 -23.21 -22.11
C HIS A 332 -15.50 -23.97 -21.82
N ALA A 333 -14.44 -23.25 -21.42
CA ALA A 333 -13.13 -23.84 -21.13
C ALA A 333 -13.17 -24.91 -20.02
N VAL A 334 -14.04 -24.75 -19.01
CA VAL A 334 -14.20 -25.74 -17.95
C VAL A 334 -15.27 -26.80 -18.23
N GLY A 335 -16.08 -26.61 -19.28
CA GLY A 335 -17.15 -27.52 -19.69
C GLY A 335 -18.46 -27.35 -18.93
N ILE A 336 -18.78 -26.14 -18.45
CA ILE A 336 -20.13 -25.78 -18.01
C ILE A 336 -20.97 -25.54 -19.26
N LYS A 337 -22.04 -26.34 -19.45
CA LYS A 337 -23.03 -26.09 -20.49
C LYS A 337 -23.79 -24.81 -20.13
N GLN A 338 -23.86 -23.86 -21.07
CA GLN A 338 -24.79 -22.74 -20.92
C GLN A 338 -26.21 -23.29 -20.89
N PRO A 339 -27.13 -22.72 -20.09
CA PRO A 339 -28.54 -22.99 -20.30
C PRO A 339 -28.85 -22.55 -21.73
N ASP A 340 -29.38 -23.47 -22.54
CA ASP A 340 -29.90 -23.13 -23.86
C ASP A 340 -30.86 -21.96 -23.68
N GLY A 341 -30.59 -20.86 -24.39
CA GLY A 341 -31.27 -19.59 -24.18
C GLY A 341 -32.78 -19.69 -24.36
N SER A 342 -33.50 -18.90 -23.55
CA SER A 342 -34.84 -18.41 -23.84
C SER A 342 -34.79 -16.90 -23.96
#